data_AF-A0AAD1EXT5-F1
#
_entry.id   AF-A0AAD1EXT5-F1
#
_cell.length_a   1.000
_cell.length_b   1.000
_cell.length_c   1.000
_cell.angle_alpha   90.00
_cell.angle_beta   90.00
_cell.angle_gamma   90.00
#
_symmetry.space_group_name_H-M   'P 1'
#
loop_
_entity.id
_entity.type
_entity.pdbx_description
1 polymer ?
#
loop_
_entity_poly.entity_id
_entity_poly.type
_entity_poly.pdbx_seq_one_letter_code
_entity_poly.pdbx_strand_id
1 'polypeptide(L)'
;MKKSKGFSLVELMVAMLLGLLITGAALQLFLANQQSFALQQTLSRVQEDGQLFVRYLREDLRRAGLEMDGVTALTDEKGIRFATVGTVPGSANGNDYDRLTLAYHGMSDCEGSAVTILSEVVNTYFVNNDGKLICKGNLTGGNGVVLLDGVEAFELLYGIDENQDGYANVSRYVEAGNQGSFPVVAVRFSLLLKEESNSLPQSDGSRKFYVLTKTVSEPEDRSIRRIFMSTVKMRNYKWDAV
;
A
#
# COMPACT_ATOMS: atom_id res chain seq x y z
N MET A 1 4.61 -80.76 -1.57
CA MET A 1 5.43 -79.53 -1.60
C MET A 1 5.06 -78.73 -2.85
N LYS A 2 4.41 -77.56 -2.72
CA LYS A 2 4.13 -76.69 -3.88
C LYS A 2 5.44 -76.02 -4.32
N LYS A 3 5.83 -76.20 -5.58
CA LYS A 3 6.99 -75.51 -6.18
C LYS A 3 6.66 -74.01 -6.31
N SER A 4 7.45 -73.15 -5.67
CA SER A 4 7.42 -71.70 -5.88
C SER A 4 7.88 -71.41 -7.31
N LYS A 5 7.01 -70.80 -8.13
CA LYS A 5 7.42 -70.27 -9.44
C LYS A 5 8.16 -68.95 -9.17
N GLY A 6 9.43 -68.88 -9.57
CA GLY A 6 10.23 -67.64 -9.47
C GLY A 6 9.76 -66.60 -10.49
N PHE A 7 9.97 -65.32 -10.16
CA PHE A 7 9.65 -64.18 -11.03
C PHE A 7 10.58 -64.15 -12.25
N SER A 8 10.04 -63.74 -13.39
CA SER A 8 10.85 -63.47 -14.58
C SER A 8 11.58 -62.13 -14.45
N LEU A 9 12.77 -62.01 -15.06
CA LEU A 9 13.51 -60.73 -15.15
C LEU A 9 12.61 -59.60 -15.71
N VAL A 10 11.74 -59.95 -16.65
CA VAL A 10 10.79 -59.03 -17.30
C VAL A 10 9.75 -58.50 -16.31
N GLU A 11 9.17 -59.34 -15.45
CA GLU A 11 8.24 -58.86 -14.40
C GLU A 11 8.89 -57.88 -13.43
N LEU A 12 10.16 -58.12 -13.09
CA LEU A 12 10.91 -57.23 -12.19
C LEU A 12 11.18 -55.87 -12.87
N MET A 13 11.54 -55.88 -14.16
CA MET A 13 11.71 -54.66 -14.96
C MET A 13 10.40 -53.86 -15.09
N VAL A 14 9.29 -54.54 -15.34
CA VAL A 14 7.97 -53.91 -15.44
C VAL A 14 7.53 -53.34 -14.09
N ALA A 15 7.72 -54.07 -13.00
CA ALA A 15 7.38 -53.61 -11.65
C ALA A 15 8.16 -52.35 -11.25
N MET A 16 9.47 -52.29 -11.55
CA MET A 16 10.29 -51.11 -11.29
C MET A 16 9.88 -49.91 -12.15
N LEU A 17 9.61 -50.13 -13.45
CA LEU A 17 9.15 -49.08 -14.35
C LEU A 17 7.83 -48.46 -13.86
N LEU A 18 6.87 -49.29 -13.49
CA LEU A 18 5.58 -48.83 -12.95
C LEU A 18 5.75 -48.12 -11.60
N GLY A 19 6.60 -48.64 -10.71
CA GLY A 19 6.91 -47.98 -9.44
C GLY A 19 7.51 -46.59 -9.62
N LEU A 20 8.44 -46.44 -10.58
CA LEU A 20 9.04 -45.15 -10.92
C LEU A 20 8.00 -44.16 -11.46
N LEU A 21 7.12 -44.61 -12.37
CA LEU A 21 6.08 -43.77 -12.96
C LEU A 21 5.09 -43.26 -11.90
N ILE A 22 4.62 -44.15 -11.01
CA ILE A 22 3.69 -43.80 -9.94
C ILE A 22 4.34 -42.82 -8.96
N THR A 23 5.58 -43.09 -8.54
CA THR A 23 6.31 -42.22 -7.61
C THR A 23 6.60 -40.85 -8.23
N GLY A 24 6.96 -40.83 -9.52
CA GLY A 24 7.16 -39.59 -10.27
C GLY A 24 5.89 -38.74 -10.34
N ALA A 25 4.74 -39.36 -10.65
CA ALA A 25 3.45 -38.67 -10.66
C ALA A 25 3.06 -38.15 -9.26
N ALA A 26 3.26 -38.95 -8.21
CA ALA A 26 2.98 -38.54 -6.84
C ALA A 26 3.85 -37.36 -6.39
N LEU A 27 5.14 -37.34 -6.78
CA LEU A 27 6.04 -36.23 -6.49
C LEU A 27 5.60 -34.94 -7.21
N GLN A 28 5.20 -35.02 -8.47
CA GLN A 28 4.68 -33.86 -9.21
C GLN A 28 3.42 -33.28 -8.57
N LEU A 29 2.48 -34.13 -8.15
CA LEU A 29 1.28 -33.70 -7.44
C LEU A 29 1.62 -33.03 -6.10
N PHE A 30 2.58 -33.58 -5.35
CA PHE A 30 3.03 -32.99 -4.10
C PHE A 30 3.62 -31.60 -4.31
N LEU A 31 4.50 -31.42 -5.30
CA LEU A 31 5.10 -30.12 -5.62
C LEU A 31 4.05 -29.11 -6.09
N ALA A 32 3.11 -29.52 -6.96
CA ALA A 32 2.04 -28.66 -7.43
C ALA A 32 1.10 -28.20 -6.28
N ASN A 33 0.81 -29.10 -5.34
CA ASN A 33 0.01 -28.76 -4.14
C ASN A 33 0.75 -27.79 -3.23
N GLN A 34 2.06 -27.98 -3.02
CA GLN A 34 2.87 -27.06 -2.21
C GLN A 34 2.94 -25.66 -2.82
N GLN A 35 3.12 -25.57 -4.14
CA GLN A 35 3.11 -24.29 -4.87
C GLN A 35 1.74 -23.61 -4.79
N SER A 36 0.65 -24.37 -4.97
CA SER A 36 -0.71 -23.86 -4.87
C SER A 36 -1.02 -23.31 -3.47
N PHE A 37 -0.58 -24.01 -2.43
CA PHE A 37 -0.73 -23.56 -1.05
C PHE A 37 0.06 -22.27 -0.79
N ALA A 38 1.32 -22.20 -1.24
CA ALA A 38 2.13 -21.00 -1.11
C ALA A 38 1.48 -19.80 -1.82
N LEU A 39 0.97 -20.01 -3.03
CA LEU A 39 0.25 -18.98 -3.78
C LEU A 39 -0.98 -18.46 -3.04
N GLN A 40 -1.81 -19.35 -2.50
CA GLN A 40 -2.99 -18.95 -1.73
C GLN A 40 -2.61 -18.14 -0.49
N GLN A 41 -1.60 -18.58 0.25
CA GLN A 41 -1.13 -17.89 1.45
C GLN A 41 -0.55 -16.51 1.13
N THR A 42 0.29 -16.40 0.10
CA THR A 42 0.88 -15.14 -0.34
C THR A 42 -0.20 -14.18 -0.84
N LEU A 43 -1.16 -14.65 -1.65
CA LEU A 43 -2.29 -13.82 -2.08
C LEU A 43 -3.14 -13.32 -0.91
N SER A 44 -3.37 -14.16 0.10
CA SER A 44 -4.11 -13.79 1.30
C SER A 44 -3.40 -12.69 2.08
N ARG A 45 -2.08 -12.81 2.29
CA ARG A 45 -1.27 -11.79 3.00
C ARG A 45 -1.30 -10.45 2.30
N VAL A 46 -0.95 -10.42 1.00
CA VAL A 46 -0.98 -9.18 0.20
C VAL A 46 -2.36 -8.52 0.26
N GLN A 47 -3.43 -9.32 0.18
CA GLN A 47 -4.79 -8.81 0.23
C GLN A 47 -5.14 -8.25 1.61
N GLU A 48 -4.79 -8.94 2.69
CA GLU A 48 -5.05 -8.50 4.06
C GLU A 48 -4.32 -7.19 4.36
N ASP A 49 -3.03 -7.13 4.07
CA ASP A 49 -2.17 -5.99 4.35
C ASP A 49 -2.59 -4.77 3.52
N GLY A 50 -2.84 -4.95 2.23
CA GLY A 50 -3.33 -3.87 1.36
C GLY A 50 -4.71 -3.34 1.78
N GLN A 51 -5.64 -4.21 2.19
CA GLN A 51 -6.96 -3.79 2.68
C GLN A 51 -6.88 -3.11 4.05
N LEU A 52 -6.01 -3.59 4.94
CA LEU A 52 -5.77 -2.97 6.23
C LEU A 52 -5.23 -1.56 6.06
N PHE A 53 -4.21 -1.38 5.22
CA PHE A 53 -3.64 -0.07 4.94
C PHE A 53 -4.65 0.88 4.29
N VAL A 54 -5.42 0.42 3.29
CA VAL A 54 -6.47 1.24 2.67
C VAL A 54 -7.47 1.72 3.72
N ARG A 55 -7.91 0.86 4.65
CA ARG A 55 -8.82 1.28 5.73
C ARG A 55 -8.17 2.31 6.64
N TYR A 56 -6.94 2.06 7.06
CA TYR A 56 -6.18 2.94 7.94
C TYR A 56 -6.01 4.35 7.33
N LEU A 57 -5.47 4.45 6.11
CA LEU A 57 -5.21 5.74 5.47
C LEU A 57 -6.52 6.49 5.15
N ARG A 58 -7.58 5.77 4.76
CA ARG A 58 -8.89 6.40 4.52
C ARG A 58 -9.47 7.02 5.78
N GLU A 59 -9.27 6.39 6.93
CA GLU A 59 -9.76 6.93 8.20
C GLU A 59 -9.00 8.21 8.57
N ASP A 60 -7.68 8.22 8.41
CA ASP A 60 -6.88 9.41 8.71
C ASP A 60 -7.19 10.57 7.75
N LEU A 61 -7.30 10.29 6.44
CA LEU A 61 -7.73 11.27 5.43
C LEU A 61 -9.13 11.84 5.70
N ARG A 62 -10.05 11.09 6.32
CA ARG A 62 -11.37 11.62 6.68
C ARG A 62 -11.33 12.59 7.85
N ARG A 63 -10.32 12.49 8.71
CA ARG A 63 -10.08 13.41 9.83
C ARG A 63 -9.36 14.67 9.39
N ALA A 64 -8.60 14.60 8.30
CA ALA A 64 -7.86 15.74 7.77
C ALA A 64 -8.73 17.00 7.67
N GLY A 65 -8.17 18.10 8.14
CA GLY A 65 -8.73 19.45 8.12
C GLY A 65 -9.76 19.71 9.21
N LEU A 66 -9.99 18.74 10.11
CA LEU A 66 -10.83 18.93 11.28
C LEU A 66 -10.21 20.00 12.16
N GLU A 67 -10.93 21.09 12.36
CA GLU A 67 -10.57 22.18 13.25
C GLU A 67 -11.54 22.18 14.44
N MET A 68 -11.00 22.55 15.59
CA MET A 68 -11.67 22.58 16.88
C MET A 68 -11.26 23.86 17.59
N ASP A 69 -12.21 24.46 18.31
CA ASP A 69 -12.01 25.71 19.04
C ASP A 69 -10.88 25.57 20.09
N GLY A 70 -10.16 26.67 20.33
CA GLY A 70 -9.04 26.72 21.26
C GLY A 70 -7.71 26.16 20.75
N VAL A 71 -7.62 25.75 19.47
CA VAL A 71 -6.37 25.31 18.85
C VAL A 71 -6.04 26.20 17.67
N THR A 72 -4.81 26.73 17.65
CA THR A 72 -4.31 27.55 16.55
C THR A 72 -3.68 26.66 15.49
N ALA A 73 -4.13 26.79 14.24
CA ALA A 73 -3.49 26.14 13.11
C ALA A 73 -2.06 26.69 12.91
N LEU A 74 -1.13 25.80 12.62
CA LEU A 74 0.29 26.06 12.39
C LEU A 74 0.53 26.67 10.99
N THR A 75 -0.40 26.48 10.05
CA THR A 75 -0.34 27.03 8.69
C THR A 75 -1.74 27.31 8.11
N ASP A 76 -1.83 28.15 7.09
CA ASP A 76 -3.07 28.54 6.40
C ASP A 76 -3.67 27.46 5.48
N GLU A 77 -2.93 26.41 5.16
CA GLU A 77 -3.46 25.28 4.39
C GLU A 77 -4.59 24.59 5.21
N LYS A 78 -5.43 23.74 4.62
CA LYS A 78 -6.44 23.00 5.40
C LYS A 78 -6.51 21.55 4.98
N GLY A 79 -6.38 20.66 5.95
CA GLY A 79 -6.35 19.22 5.74
C GLY A 79 -5.03 18.74 5.15
N ILE A 80 -4.82 18.91 3.85
CA ILE A 80 -3.57 18.50 3.20
C ILE A 80 -2.55 19.62 3.32
N ARG A 81 -1.31 19.26 3.69
CA ARG A 81 -0.17 20.17 3.80
C ARG A 81 0.75 19.96 2.60
N PHE A 82 1.12 21.03 1.92
CA PHE A 82 2.15 21.00 0.87
C PHE A 82 3.41 21.76 1.30
N ALA A 83 3.29 22.67 2.27
CA ALA A 83 4.43 23.27 2.94
C ALA A 83 4.93 22.41 4.11
N THR A 84 6.21 22.57 4.45
CA THR A 84 6.81 21.98 5.66
C THR A 84 6.21 22.61 6.91
N VAL A 85 5.84 21.79 7.89
CA VAL A 85 5.35 22.22 9.20
C VAL A 85 6.33 21.75 10.28
N GLY A 86 7.11 22.69 10.83
CA GLY A 86 8.18 22.35 11.77
C GLY A 86 9.23 21.45 11.11
N THR A 87 9.37 20.21 11.61
CA THR A 87 10.28 19.19 11.04
C THR A 87 9.59 18.20 10.12
N VAL A 88 8.26 18.30 9.95
CA VAL A 88 7.46 17.42 9.12
C VAL A 88 7.37 18.00 7.71
N PRO A 89 7.93 17.33 6.68
CA PRO A 89 7.87 17.83 5.30
C PRO A 89 6.43 17.83 4.77
N GLY A 90 6.11 18.77 3.88
CA GLY A 90 4.82 18.81 3.20
C GLY A 90 4.66 17.68 2.17
N SER A 91 3.44 17.48 1.68
CA SER A 91 3.13 16.54 0.60
C SER A 91 3.95 16.87 -0.65
N ALA A 92 4.41 15.84 -1.37
CA ALA A 92 5.25 16.01 -2.54
C ALA A 92 5.05 14.89 -3.55
N ASN A 93 5.23 15.24 -4.83
CA ASN A 93 5.32 14.29 -5.93
C ASN A 93 6.76 13.77 -5.98
N GLY A 94 6.95 12.48 -5.75
CA GLY A 94 8.27 11.84 -5.78
C GLY A 94 8.48 11.05 -7.06
N ASN A 95 9.75 10.82 -7.43
CA ASN A 95 10.04 9.97 -8.59
C ASN A 95 9.57 8.52 -8.34
N ASP A 96 9.88 8.01 -7.14
CA ASP A 96 9.60 6.62 -6.76
C ASP A 96 8.32 6.44 -5.95
N TYR A 97 8.14 7.32 -4.98
CA TYR A 97 7.03 7.33 -4.05
C TYR A 97 6.66 8.76 -3.73
N ASP A 98 5.37 9.05 -3.78
CA ASP A 98 4.81 10.27 -3.27
C ASP A 98 4.83 10.32 -1.75
N ARG A 99 4.77 11.54 -1.22
CA ARG A 99 4.59 11.78 0.20
C ARG A 99 3.27 12.48 0.42
N LEU A 100 2.48 11.96 1.37
CA LEU A 100 1.26 12.59 1.83
C LEU A 100 1.49 13.16 3.22
N THR A 101 1.19 14.44 3.40
CA THR A 101 1.18 15.09 4.70
C THR A 101 -0.18 15.72 4.92
N LEU A 102 -0.79 15.39 6.05
CA LEU A 102 -2.10 15.89 6.45
C LEU A 102 -2.06 16.39 7.88
N ALA A 103 -3.01 17.25 8.23
CA ALA A 103 -3.17 17.75 9.56
C ALA A 103 -4.64 17.80 9.99
N TYR A 104 -4.84 17.66 11.29
CA TYR A 104 -6.15 17.81 11.96
C TYR A 104 -5.91 18.19 13.42
N HIS A 105 -6.92 18.77 14.07
CA HIS A 105 -6.89 19.01 15.51
C HIS A 105 -7.20 17.70 16.24
N GLY A 106 -6.35 17.32 17.19
CA GLY A 106 -6.44 16.04 17.87
C GLY A 106 -5.52 15.95 19.07
N MET A 107 -5.52 14.78 19.70
CA MET A 107 -4.70 14.53 20.89
C MET A 107 -3.64 13.44 20.66
N SER A 108 -3.63 12.81 19.48
CA SER A 108 -2.64 11.78 19.15
C SER A 108 -2.28 11.76 17.67
N ASP A 109 -1.01 11.46 17.41
CA ASP A 109 -0.47 11.26 16.07
C ASP A 109 -0.51 9.79 15.64
N CYS A 110 -0.06 9.54 14.41
CA CYS A 110 -0.03 8.19 13.84
C CYS A 110 1.01 7.26 14.47
N GLU A 111 2.00 7.80 15.21
CA GLU A 111 2.96 7.02 15.99
C GLU A 111 2.34 6.57 17.34
N GLY A 112 1.13 7.03 17.66
CA GLY A 112 0.44 6.76 18.91
C GLY A 112 0.89 7.68 20.05
N SER A 113 1.70 8.69 19.76
CA SER A 113 2.11 9.69 20.74
C SER A 113 0.92 10.56 21.09
N ALA A 114 0.68 10.79 22.37
CA ALA A 114 -0.47 11.53 22.84
C ALA A 114 -0.07 12.78 23.63
N VAL A 115 -0.86 13.83 23.49
CA VAL A 115 -0.76 15.09 24.24
C VAL A 115 -1.95 15.23 25.19
N THR A 116 -1.76 15.98 26.27
CA THR A 116 -2.80 16.24 27.28
C THR A 116 -3.72 17.40 26.92
N ILE A 117 -3.25 18.29 26.04
CA ILE A 117 -4.01 19.41 25.50
C ILE A 117 -4.28 19.15 24.02
N LEU A 118 -5.46 19.53 23.55
CA LEU A 118 -5.77 19.46 22.13
C LEU A 118 -4.76 20.31 21.34
N SER A 119 -4.17 19.74 20.30
CA SER A 119 -3.16 20.40 19.48
C SER A 119 -3.40 20.12 18.01
N GLU A 120 -2.68 20.82 17.14
CA GLU A 120 -2.61 20.41 15.74
C GLU A 120 -1.67 19.23 15.60
N VAL A 121 -2.23 18.11 15.12
CA VAL A 121 -1.53 16.89 14.77
C VAL A 121 -1.22 16.94 13.28
N VAL A 122 0.04 16.75 12.92
CA VAL A 122 0.50 16.67 11.54
C VAL A 122 1.14 15.31 11.32
N ASN A 123 0.54 14.51 10.46
CA ASN A 123 1.03 13.18 10.07
C ASN A 123 1.59 13.23 8.66
N THR A 124 2.76 12.65 8.44
CA THR A 124 3.32 12.40 7.10
C THR A 124 3.49 10.90 6.85
N TYR A 125 3.04 10.48 5.67
CA TYR A 125 3.12 9.13 5.13
C TYR A 125 4.09 9.13 3.95
N PHE A 126 5.16 8.35 4.04
CA PHE A 126 6.18 8.24 3.01
C PHE A 126 6.78 6.83 2.97
N VAL A 127 7.34 6.44 1.83
CA VAL A 127 8.06 5.16 1.69
C VAL A 127 9.56 5.42 1.80
N ASN A 128 10.28 4.58 2.55
CA ASN A 128 11.73 4.65 2.66
C ASN A 128 12.43 3.86 1.53
N ASN A 129 13.77 3.85 1.54
CA ASN A 129 14.56 3.15 0.52
C ASN A 129 14.43 1.61 0.57
N ASP A 130 13.87 1.05 1.64
CA ASP A 130 13.64 -0.39 1.79
C ASP A 130 12.24 -0.81 1.30
N GLY A 131 11.43 0.12 0.77
CA GLY A 131 10.06 -0.16 0.37
C GLY A 131 9.08 -0.22 1.56
N LYS A 132 9.46 0.34 2.71
CA LYS A 132 8.59 0.40 3.90
C LYS A 132 7.83 1.70 3.93
N LEU A 133 6.51 1.61 4.01
CA LEU A 133 5.67 2.78 4.25
C LEU A 133 5.68 3.12 5.73
N ILE A 134 6.09 4.35 6.03
CA ILE A 134 6.26 4.90 7.36
C ILE A 134 5.23 5.99 7.58
N CYS A 135 4.68 6.05 8.80
CA CYS A 135 4.03 7.26 9.28
C CYS A 135 4.85 7.94 10.35
N LYS A 136 5.01 9.26 10.23
CA LYS A 136 5.68 10.11 11.20
C LYS A 136 4.78 11.27 11.60
N GLY A 137 4.63 11.48 12.90
CA GLY A 137 3.88 12.57 13.51
C GLY A 137 4.77 13.75 13.92
N ASN A 138 4.14 14.88 14.25
CA ASN A 138 4.83 16.06 14.78
C ASN A 138 4.97 16.08 16.31
N LEU A 139 4.32 15.18 17.06
CA LEU A 139 4.21 15.33 18.52
C LEU A 139 5.46 14.88 19.29
N THR A 140 6.25 13.93 18.78
CA THR A 140 7.41 13.34 19.49
C THR A 140 8.72 13.43 18.73
N GLY A 141 8.72 13.85 17.46
CA GLY A 141 9.94 14.01 16.67
C GLY A 141 10.68 12.71 16.34
N GLY A 142 10.02 11.56 16.46
CA GLY A 142 10.56 10.24 16.17
C GLY A 142 10.93 10.03 14.69
N ASN A 143 11.38 8.81 14.37
CA ASN A 143 11.67 8.42 12.98
C ASN A 143 10.44 7.89 12.24
N GLY A 144 9.27 7.88 12.89
CA GLY A 144 8.06 7.25 12.37
C GLY A 144 7.97 5.76 12.70
N VAL A 145 6.78 5.22 12.48
CA VAL A 145 6.43 3.80 12.61
C VAL A 145 6.18 3.19 11.24
N VAL A 146 6.65 1.96 11.04
CA VAL A 146 6.37 1.20 9.80
C VAL A 146 4.94 0.69 9.85
N LEU A 147 4.16 1.02 8.83
CA LEU A 147 2.77 0.57 8.68
C LEU A 147 2.63 -0.62 7.75
N LEU A 148 3.48 -0.67 6.71
CA LEU A 148 3.39 -1.65 5.64
C LEU A 148 4.80 -1.86 5.05
N ASP A 149 5.11 -3.10 4.68
CA ASP A 149 6.34 -3.47 3.99
C ASP A 149 6.04 -3.87 2.53
N GLY A 150 7.05 -3.94 1.67
CA GLY A 150 6.90 -4.40 0.29
C GLY A 150 6.18 -3.42 -0.63
N VAL A 151 6.24 -2.12 -0.34
CA VAL A 151 5.68 -1.08 -1.22
C VAL A 151 6.64 -0.79 -2.36
N GLU A 152 6.22 -1.02 -3.60
CA GLU A 152 7.00 -0.76 -4.81
C GLU A 152 6.56 0.50 -5.57
N ALA A 153 5.37 1.03 -5.25
CA ALA A 153 4.93 2.36 -5.68
C ALA A 153 3.86 2.87 -4.71
N PHE A 154 3.86 4.18 -4.49
CA PHE A 154 2.85 4.87 -3.69
C PHE A 154 2.61 6.23 -4.34
N GLU A 155 1.42 6.43 -4.86
CA GLU A 155 1.09 7.56 -5.74
C GLU A 155 -0.18 8.25 -5.26
N LEU A 156 -0.21 9.57 -5.37
CA LEU A 156 -1.26 10.44 -4.86
C LEU A 156 -1.70 11.46 -5.90
N LEU A 157 -3.00 11.66 -5.99
CA LEU A 157 -3.63 12.73 -6.76
C LEU A 157 -4.61 13.50 -5.88
N TYR A 158 -4.52 14.82 -5.93
CA TYR A 158 -5.33 15.75 -5.17
C TYR A 158 -6.44 16.28 -6.09
N GLY A 159 -7.68 15.98 -5.72
CA GLY A 159 -8.86 16.55 -6.37
C GLY A 159 -9.08 17.95 -5.83
N ILE A 160 -8.87 18.95 -6.68
CA ILE A 160 -9.06 20.36 -6.34
C ILE A 160 -10.39 20.88 -6.87
N ASP A 161 -10.90 21.92 -6.23
CA ASP A 161 -12.05 22.69 -6.69
C ASP A 161 -11.59 24.05 -7.22
N GLU A 162 -11.90 24.37 -8.47
CA GLU A 162 -11.40 25.57 -9.15
C GLU A 162 -12.49 26.59 -9.47
N ASN A 163 -13.76 26.23 -9.31
CA ASN A 163 -14.87 27.02 -9.86
C ASN A 163 -15.57 27.89 -8.82
N GLN A 164 -15.29 27.70 -7.53
CA GLN A 164 -15.82 28.47 -6.40
C GLN A 164 -17.35 28.66 -6.47
N ASP A 165 -18.07 27.58 -6.80
CA ASP A 165 -19.52 27.61 -7.04
C ASP A 165 -20.36 27.31 -5.79
N GLY A 166 -19.72 27.13 -4.64
CA GLY A 166 -20.33 26.77 -3.36
C GLY A 166 -20.58 25.27 -3.20
N TYR A 167 -20.17 24.43 -4.16
CA TYR A 167 -20.32 22.98 -4.12
C TYR A 167 -18.96 22.28 -4.25
N ALA A 168 -18.50 21.66 -3.14
CA ALA A 168 -17.21 20.95 -3.08
C ALA A 168 -17.12 19.72 -4.01
N ASN A 169 -16.84 19.97 -5.28
CA ASN A 169 -16.72 18.96 -6.33
C ASN A 169 -15.31 18.98 -6.90
N VAL A 170 -14.84 17.81 -7.36
CA VAL A 170 -13.52 17.74 -7.97
C VAL A 170 -13.62 18.32 -9.38
N SER A 171 -13.03 19.48 -9.59
CA SER A 171 -12.84 20.09 -10.91
C SER A 171 -11.77 19.33 -11.71
N ARG A 172 -10.61 19.08 -11.10
CA ARG A 172 -9.54 18.25 -11.67
C ARG A 172 -8.69 17.56 -10.60
N TYR A 173 -8.03 16.47 -10.99
CA TYR A 173 -7.00 15.81 -10.18
C TYR A 173 -5.62 16.31 -10.58
N VAL A 174 -4.78 16.61 -9.59
CA VAL A 174 -3.43 17.16 -9.77
C VAL A 174 -2.43 16.44 -8.89
N GLU A 175 -1.18 16.40 -9.30
CA GLU A 175 -0.06 15.96 -8.45
C GLU A 175 0.31 17.06 -7.44
N ALA A 176 0.98 16.70 -6.35
CA ALA A 176 1.46 17.66 -5.37
C ALA A 176 2.38 18.72 -6.02
N GLY A 177 2.16 19.99 -5.67
CA GLY A 177 2.83 21.15 -6.26
C GLY A 177 2.00 21.86 -7.34
N ASN A 178 1.00 21.20 -7.91
CA ASN A 178 0.17 21.73 -9.00
C ASN A 178 -1.23 22.21 -8.56
N GLN A 179 -1.53 22.16 -7.26
CA GLN A 179 -2.80 22.57 -6.68
C GLN A 179 -2.99 24.08 -6.57
N GLY A 180 -1.90 24.87 -6.59
CA GLY A 180 -1.98 26.32 -6.38
C GLY A 180 -2.65 26.67 -5.04
N SER A 181 -3.61 27.61 -5.08
CA SER A 181 -4.39 28.03 -3.91
C SER A 181 -5.78 27.38 -3.82
N PHE A 182 -6.07 26.43 -4.71
CA PHE A 182 -7.38 25.78 -4.78
C PHE A 182 -7.57 24.80 -3.61
N PRO A 183 -8.76 24.74 -2.99
CA PRO A 183 -9.02 23.80 -1.91
C PRO A 183 -8.97 22.35 -2.41
N VAL A 184 -8.35 21.49 -1.63
CA VAL A 184 -8.34 20.04 -1.88
C VAL A 184 -9.60 19.42 -1.30
N VAL A 185 -10.49 18.94 -2.16
CA VAL A 185 -11.79 18.36 -1.79
C VAL A 185 -11.81 16.83 -1.89
N ALA A 186 -10.81 16.23 -2.53
CA ALA A 186 -10.62 14.78 -2.54
C ALA A 186 -9.13 14.39 -2.62
N VAL A 187 -8.80 13.21 -2.13
CA VAL A 187 -7.49 12.57 -2.33
C VAL A 187 -7.71 11.19 -2.93
N ARG A 188 -7.07 10.92 -4.06
CA ARG A 188 -6.97 9.59 -4.66
C ARG A 188 -5.57 9.08 -4.42
N PHE A 189 -5.45 7.90 -3.83
CA PHE A 189 -4.15 7.25 -3.66
C PHE A 189 -4.18 5.86 -4.28
N SER A 190 -3.01 5.40 -4.70
CA SER A 190 -2.79 4.04 -5.16
C SER A 190 -1.44 3.55 -4.66
N LEU A 191 -1.37 2.26 -4.33
CA LEU A 191 -0.13 1.61 -3.95
C LEU A 191 0.03 0.29 -4.69
N LEU A 192 1.28 -0.06 -5.00
CA LEU A 192 1.66 -1.38 -5.48
C LEU A 192 2.33 -2.13 -4.33
N LEU A 193 1.67 -3.17 -3.84
CA LEU A 193 2.18 -4.01 -2.77
C LEU A 193 2.76 -5.30 -3.33
N LYS A 194 3.87 -5.73 -2.77
CA LYS A 194 4.58 -6.96 -3.10
C LYS A 194 4.68 -7.85 -1.87
N GLU A 195 4.47 -9.15 -2.07
CA GLU A 195 4.83 -10.18 -1.10
C GLU A 195 5.63 -11.28 -1.80
N GLU A 196 6.76 -11.64 -1.22
CA GLU A 196 7.66 -12.66 -1.77
C GLU A 196 7.38 -14.04 -1.18
N SER A 197 7.63 -15.10 -1.96
CA SER A 197 7.69 -16.45 -1.41
C SER A 197 8.60 -17.33 -2.27
N ASN A 198 9.56 -17.99 -1.62
CA ASN A 198 10.51 -18.90 -2.28
C ASN A 198 9.83 -20.08 -3.01
N SER A 199 8.60 -20.39 -2.63
CA SER A 199 7.80 -21.47 -3.22
C SER A 199 6.99 -21.03 -4.45
N LEU A 200 7.02 -19.75 -4.81
CA LEU A 200 6.38 -19.25 -6.03
C LEU A 200 7.27 -19.45 -7.26
N PRO A 201 6.66 -19.62 -8.46
CA PRO A 201 7.40 -19.49 -9.70
C PRO A 201 7.95 -18.07 -9.84
N GLN A 202 9.09 -17.94 -10.52
CA GLN A 202 9.66 -16.66 -10.87
C GLN A 202 8.85 -16.04 -12.03
N SER A 203 8.54 -14.75 -11.94
CA SER A 203 7.89 -14.03 -13.04
C SER A 203 8.83 -13.91 -14.23
N ASP A 204 8.24 -13.80 -15.43
CA ASP A 204 8.95 -13.50 -16.68
C ASP A 204 9.22 -11.99 -16.86
N GLY A 205 8.82 -11.16 -15.89
CA GLY A 205 9.03 -9.71 -15.90
C GLY A 205 8.30 -8.97 -17.02
N SER A 206 7.37 -9.63 -17.71
CA SER A 206 6.72 -9.07 -18.90
C SER A 206 5.59 -8.09 -18.58
N ARG A 207 5.09 -8.09 -17.34
CA ARG A 207 3.92 -7.32 -16.93
C ARG A 207 4.28 -5.89 -16.56
N LYS A 208 3.32 -5.00 -16.73
CA LYS A 208 3.38 -3.60 -16.26
C LYS A 208 2.22 -3.31 -15.33
N PHE A 209 2.51 -2.59 -14.26
CA PHE A 209 1.55 -2.13 -13.27
C PHE A 209 1.34 -0.62 -13.45
N TYR A 210 0.08 -0.21 -13.60
CA TYR A 210 -0.30 1.19 -13.74
C TYR A 210 -0.84 1.71 -12.42
N VAL A 211 -0.04 2.51 -11.72
CA VAL A 211 -0.30 3.05 -10.39
C VAL A 211 -0.55 4.54 -10.56
N LEU A 212 -1.81 4.92 -10.80
CA LEU A 212 -2.20 6.28 -11.19
C LEU A 212 -1.40 6.81 -12.41
N THR A 213 -0.59 7.85 -12.22
CA THR A 213 0.24 8.47 -13.27
C THR A 213 1.51 7.68 -13.55
N LYS A 214 1.88 6.74 -12.68
CA LYS A 214 3.10 5.98 -12.77
C LYS A 214 2.91 4.60 -13.38
N THR A 215 3.93 4.15 -14.11
CA THR A 215 4.03 2.78 -14.63
C THR A 215 5.25 2.08 -14.02
N VAL A 216 5.04 0.93 -13.38
CA VAL A 216 6.09 0.09 -12.81
C VAL A 216 6.20 -1.18 -13.66
N SER A 217 7.42 -1.53 -14.08
CA SER A 217 7.68 -2.79 -14.80
C SER A 217 7.91 -3.91 -13.79
N GLU A 218 7.36 -5.10 -14.04
CA GLU A 218 7.51 -6.24 -13.16
C GLU A 218 8.96 -6.76 -13.16
N PRO A 219 9.63 -6.84 -12.00
CA PRO A 219 10.90 -7.55 -11.87
C PRO A 219 10.73 -9.07 -12.08
N GLU A 220 11.79 -9.72 -12.58
CA GLU A 220 11.88 -11.17 -12.68
C GLU A 220 12.16 -11.81 -11.30
N ASP A 221 11.19 -11.79 -10.40
CA ASP A 221 11.29 -12.35 -9.05
C ASP A 221 10.12 -13.28 -8.67
N ARG A 222 10.17 -13.85 -7.46
CA ARG A 222 9.20 -14.84 -6.95
C ARG A 222 8.15 -14.18 -6.06
N SER A 223 7.47 -13.18 -6.61
CA SER A 223 6.64 -12.30 -5.78
C SER A 223 5.29 -12.03 -6.42
N ILE A 224 4.28 -11.93 -5.57
CA ILE A 224 2.94 -11.50 -5.97
C ILE A 224 2.83 -10.01 -5.75
N ARG A 225 2.33 -9.32 -6.78
CA ARG A 225 2.08 -7.89 -6.75
C ARG A 225 0.60 -7.59 -6.91
N ARG A 226 0.11 -6.63 -6.13
CA ARG A 226 -1.29 -6.18 -6.23
C ARG A 226 -1.41 -4.68 -6.03
N ILE A 227 -2.22 -4.06 -6.88
CA ILE A 227 -2.55 -2.65 -6.80
C ILE A 227 -3.75 -2.48 -5.86
N PHE A 228 -3.63 -1.57 -4.90
CA PHE A 228 -4.74 -1.10 -4.08
C PHE A 228 -4.92 0.39 -4.30
N MET A 229 -6.16 0.80 -4.55
CA MET A 229 -6.50 2.20 -4.79
C MET A 229 -7.75 2.59 -4.04
N SER A 230 -7.82 3.85 -3.64
CA SER A 230 -9.03 4.43 -3.07
C SER A 230 -9.09 5.92 -3.34
N THR A 231 -10.31 6.45 -3.45
CA THR A 231 -10.56 7.90 -3.47
C THR A 231 -11.33 8.27 -2.21
N VAL A 232 -10.84 9.26 -1.48
CA VAL A 232 -11.43 9.79 -0.25
C VAL A 232 -11.87 11.21 -0.52
N LYS A 233 -13.17 11.47 -0.40
CA LYS A 233 -13.67 12.85 -0.34
C LYS A 233 -13.34 13.42 1.03
N MET A 234 -12.75 14.60 1.04
CA MET A 234 -12.43 15.34 2.26
C MET A 234 -13.73 15.85 2.88
N ARG A 235 -13.82 15.84 4.21
CA ARG A 235 -14.98 16.39 4.94
C ARG A 235 -14.74 17.79 5.46
N ASN A 236 -13.48 18.14 5.67
CA ASN A 236 -13.08 19.41 6.23
C ASN A 236 -12.10 20.08 5.27
N TYR A 237 -12.56 21.14 4.61
CA TYR A 237 -11.79 21.99 3.72
C TYR A 237 -12.15 23.46 4.01
N LYS A 238 -11.54 24.39 3.29
CA LYS A 238 -11.80 25.83 3.44
C LYS A 238 -13.05 26.19 2.65
N TRP A 239 -14.19 26.30 3.34
CA TRP A 239 -15.50 26.56 2.71
C TRP A 239 -15.55 27.88 1.94
N ASP A 240 -14.84 28.91 2.40
CA ASP A 240 -14.81 30.21 1.72
C ASP A 240 -14.12 30.17 0.34
N ALA A 241 -13.39 29.09 0.05
CA ALA A 241 -12.66 28.88 -1.20
C ALA A 241 -13.35 27.87 -2.14
N VAL A 242 -14.50 27.33 -1.72
CA VAL A 242 -15.35 26.39 -2.49
C VAL A 242 -16.53 27.13 -3.09
#